data_AF-A0A831SLX0-F1
#
_entry.id   AF-A0A831SLX0-F1
#
_cell.length_a   1.000
_cell.length_b   1.000
_cell.length_c   1.000
_cell.angle_alpha   90.00
_cell.angle_beta   90.00
_cell.angle_gamma   90.00
#
_symmetry.space_group_name_H-M   'P 1'
#
loop_
_entity.id
_entity.type
_entity.pdbx_description
1 polymer ?
#
loop_
_entity_poly.entity_id
_entity_poly.type
_entity_poly.pdbx_seq_one_letter_code
_entity_poly.pdbx_strand_id
1 'polypeptide(L)'
;MKGKTRCPKCKHEFIVDVPAGVEKYNVVCTNCGYSFTIVTEGSKKPEEWRWEHHGGPRKTILPSLANVTKRPMMASLLLFIVSIFGVITAIVLVSNPSSLGRLFTPFGSYVMDILYSYAVVWFILLLIFSGFAMVGSYSCYRKKPMILSLVGAVCGIFTFGLVIIGPILSVIALFLIISSRNEFENGLYGKEF
;
A
#
# COMPACT_ATOMS: atom_id res chain seq x y z
N MET A 1 34.69 10.51 -14.72
CA MET A 1 34.64 9.15 -15.31
C MET A 1 34.68 9.28 -16.82
N LYS A 2 35.41 8.40 -17.52
CA LYS A 2 35.45 8.39 -18.99
C LYS A 2 34.43 7.38 -19.50
N GLY A 3 33.43 7.83 -20.24
CA GLY A 3 32.38 6.97 -20.80
C GLY A 3 32.34 7.06 -22.31
N LYS A 4 32.13 5.92 -22.99
CA LYS A 4 31.77 5.92 -24.42
C LYS A 4 30.29 6.24 -24.53
N THR A 5 29.94 7.24 -25.34
CA THR A 5 28.54 7.63 -25.55
C THR A 5 28.26 7.72 -27.04
N ARG A 6 27.02 7.44 -27.43
CA ARG A 6 26.59 7.45 -28.83
C ARG A 6 25.59 8.58 -29.04
N CYS A 7 25.85 9.45 -30.01
CA CYS A 7 24.92 10.54 -30.31
C CYS A 7 23.60 9.99 -30.88
N PRO A 8 22.43 10.44 -30.38
CA PRO A 8 21.14 9.99 -30.90
C PRO A 8 20.86 10.46 -32.34
N LYS A 9 21.45 11.59 -32.75
CA LYS A 9 21.18 12.22 -34.06
C LYS A 9 22.09 11.70 -35.18
N CYS A 10 23.40 11.63 -34.94
CA CYS A 10 24.38 11.22 -35.96
C CYS A 10 24.97 9.82 -35.74
N LYS A 11 24.60 9.13 -34.66
CA LYS A 11 25.10 7.79 -34.28
C LYS A 11 26.62 7.67 -34.10
N HIS A 12 27.35 8.78 -34.13
CA HIS A 12 28.78 8.84 -33.91
C HIS A 12 29.11 8.53 -32.44
N GLU A 13 30.12 7.69 -32.23
CA GLU A 13 30.60 7.30 -30.91
C GLU A 13 31.80 8.16 -30.53
N PHE A 14 31.75 8.76 -29.34
CA PHE A 14 32.85 9.57 -28.82
C PHE A 14 32.97 9.43 -27.30
N ILE A 15 34.16 9.75 -26.79
CA ILE A 15 34.49 9.63 -25.38
C ILE A 15 34.14 10.95 -24.67
N VAL A 16 33.36 10.86 -23.60
CA VAL A 16 32.97 12.00 -22.77
C VAL A 16 33.59 11.86 -21.40
N ASP A 17 34.29 12.90 -20.97
CA ASP A 17 34.82 13.03 -19.62
C ASP A 17 33.77 13.73 -18.74
N VAL A 18 33.04 12.93 -17.96
CA VAL A 18 32.01 13.45 -17.04
C VAL A 18 32.64 13.71 -15.67
N PRO A 19 32.53 14.92 -15.09
CA PRO A 19 33.00 15.21 -13.74
C PRO A 19 32.27 14.34 -12.71
N ALA A 20 33.00 13.86 -11.69
CA ALA A 20 32.43 13.02 -10.65
C ALA A 20 31.41 13.81 -9.80
N GLY A 21 30.26 13.20 -9.51
CA GLY A 21 29.22 13.78 -8.64
C GLY A 21 28.12 14.57 -9.32
N VAL A 22 28.08 14.64 -10.66
CA VAL A 22 27.02 15.35 -11.40
C VAL A 22 25.94 14.38 -11.88
N GLU A 23 24.70 14.58 -11.41
CA GLU A 23 23.54 13.73 -11.73
C GLU A 23 23.07 13.86 -13.18
N LYS A 24 23.19 15.06 -13.75
CA LYS A 24 22.81 15.38 -15.13
C LYS A 24 23.94 16.16 -15.78
N TYR A 25 24.55 15.58 -16.80
CA TYR A 25 25.61 16.24 -17.55
C TYR A 25 25.16 16.46 -18.99
N ASN A 26 25.20 17.72 -19.43
CA ASN A 26 24.89 18.10 -20.79
C ASN A 26 26.12 17.90 -21.66
N VAL A 27 26.00 17.05 -22.67
CA VAL A 27 27.06 16.73 -23.63
C VAL A 27 26.70 17.32 -24.97
N VAL A 28 27.65 18.00 -25.61
CA VAL A 28 27.53 18.47 -26.99
C VAL A 28 28.27 17.50 -27.90
N CYS A 29 27.61 17.02 -28.96
CA CYS A 29 28.24 16.16 -29.94
C CYS A 29 29.26 16.94 -30.79
N THR A 30 30.49 16.43 -30.89
CA THR A 30 31.59 17.02 -31.67
C THR A 30 31.35 17.03 -33.18
N ASN A 31 30.48 16.15 -33.68
CA ASN A 31 30.24 15.99 -35.13
C ASN A 31 29.00 16.77 -35.62
N CYS A 32 27.96 16.92 -34.81
CA CYS A 32 26.70 17.55 -35.24
C CYS A 32 26.23 18.72 -34.38
N GLY A 33 26.97 19.07 -33.33
CA GLY A 33 26.63 20.18 -32.42
C GLY A 33 25.38 19.96 -31.56
N TYR A 34 24.74 18.79 -31.64
CA TYR A 34 23.53 18.50 -30.87
C TYR A 34 23.86 18.29 -29.39
N SER A 35 23.20 19.04 -28.51
CA SER A 35 23.30 18.90 -27.07
C SER A 35 22.25 17.90 -26.54
N PHE A 36 22.68 16.95 -25.71
CA PHE A 36 21.79 16.01 -25.03
C PHE A 36 22.27 15.74 -23.61
N THR A 37 21.31 15.45 -22.73
CA THR A 37 21.58 15.22 -21.30
C THR A 37 21.77 13.73 -21.06
N ILE A 38 22.88 13.37 -20.41
CA ILE A 38 23.13 12.00 -19.94
C ILE A 38 22.85 11.96 -18.44
N VAL A 39 22.03 10.99 -18.03
CA VAL A 39 21.76 10.70 -16.63
C VAL A 39 22.76 9.64 -16.18
N THR A 40 23.56 9.97 -15.17
CA THR A 40 24.50 9.02 -14.57
C THR A 40 23.74 8.05 -13.64
N GLU A 41 24.14 6.79 -13.62
CA GLU A 41 23.45 5.69 -12.90
C GLU A 41 23.30 5.93 -11.38
N GLY A 42 24.03 6.89 -10.80
CA GLY A 42 23.91 7.28 -9.39
C GLY A 42 22.59 7.96 -9.01
N SER A 43 21.67 8.19 -9.96
CA SER A 43 20.38 8.86 -9.73
C SER A 43 19.20 7.93 -9.44
N LYS A 44 19.35 6.60 -9.56
CA LYS A 44 18.33 5.69 -9.01
C LYS A 44 18.47 5.76 -7.49
N LYS A 45 17.45 6.32 -6.82
CA LYS A 45 17.27 6.18 -5.36
C LYS A 45 17.61 4.71 -5.02
N PRO A 46 18.50 4.45 -4.05
CA PRO A 46 18.80 3.08 -3.69
C PRO A 46 17.48 2.42 -3.31
N GLU A 47 17.03 1.46 -4.12
CA GLU A 47 15.98 0.54 -3.69
C GLU A 47 16.48 -0.05 -2.37
N GLU A 48 15.63 -0.01 -1.34
CA GLU A 48 16.03 -0.37 0.01
C GLU A 48 16.13 -1.90 0.06
N TRP A 49 17.30 -2.41 -0.32
CA TRP A 49 17.59 -3.83 -0.36
C TRP A 49 17.78 -4.34 1.06
N ARG A 50 16.92 -5.26 1.50
CA ARG A 50 17.11 -5.96 2.77
C ARG A 50 17.78 -7.30 2.49
N TRP A 51 18.89 -7.56 3.18
CA TRP A 51 19.47 -8.89 3.21
C TRP A 51 18.51 -9.84 3.93
N GLU A 52 17.94 -10.80 3.19
CA GLU A 52 17.12 -11.87 3.75
C GLU A 52 17.96 -13.16 3.78
N HIS A 53 18.09 -13.77 4.95
CA HIS A 53 18.72 -15.08 5.09
C HIS A 53 17.71 -16.15 4.62
N HIS A 54 18.01 -16.82 3.52
CA HIS A 54 17.21 -17.96 3.07
C HIS A 54 17.73 -19.25 3.71
N GLY A 55 16.89 -19.98 4.45
CA GLY A 55 17.17 -21.40 4.73
C GLY A 55 16.64 -21.95 6.04
N GLY A 56 15.94 -23.09 5.94
CA GLY A 56 15.92 -24.10 6.99
C GLY A 56 17.29 -24.81 7.13
N PRO A 57 17.46 -25.72 8.11
CA PRO A 57 18.76 -26.13 8.68
C PRO A 57 19.79 -26.81 7.75
N ARG A 58 19.54 -27.01 6.45
CA ARG A 58 20.39 -27.86 5.58
C ARG A 58 20.63 -27.40 4.13
N LYS A 59 20.52 -26.11 3.77
CA LYS A 59 20.89 -25.65 2.41
C LYS A 59 21.84 -24.46 2.44
N THR A 60 22.88 -24.52 1.60
CA THR A 60 23.88 -23.46 1.40
C THR A 60 23.23 -22.23 0.77
N ILE A 61 23.43 -21.08 1.42
CA ILE A 61 22.65 -19.86 1.20
C ILE A 61 23.38 -18.93 0.24
N LEU A 62 22.78 -18.65 -0.91
CA LEU A 62 23.08 -17.42 -1.65
C LEU A 62 22.06 -16.37 -1.15
N PRO A 63 22.50 -15.22 -0.60
CA PRO A 63 21.59 -14.17 -0.21
C PRO A 63 20.85 -13.65 -1.46
N SER A 64 19.52 -13.67 -1.43
CA SER A 64 18.72 -13.09 -2.52
C SER A 64 18.22 -11.71 -2.12
N LEU A 65 18.27 -10.79 -3.08
CA LEU A 65 17.77 -9.42 -2.90
C LEU A 65 16.24 -9.47 -2.86
N ALA A 66 15.66 -9.20 -1.69
CA ALA A 66 14.21 -9.04 -1.54
C ALA A 66 13.83 -7.56 -1.67
N ASN A 67 12.94 -7.27 -2.61
CA ASN A 67 12.36 -5.93 -2.74
C ASN A 67 11.42 -5.66 -1.56
N VAL A 68 11.81 -4.75 -0.66
CA VAL A 68 10.93 -4.29 0.41
C VAL A 68 9.92 -3.31 -0.19
N THR A 69 8.66 -3.72 -0.34
CA THR A 69 7.60 -2.77 -0.73
C THR A 69 6.89 -2.19 0.49
N LYS A 70 6.28 -1.02 0.28
CA LYS A 70 5.46 -0.33 1.31
C LYS A 70 3.97 -0.70 1.22
N ARG A 71 3.60 -1.70 0.41
CA ARG A 71 2.20 -2.12 0.19
C ARG A 71 1.46 -2.53 1.48
N PRO A 72 2.01 -3.37 2.37
CA PRO A 72 1.31 -3.74 3.60
C PRO A 72 1.14 -2.55 4.55
N MET A 73 2.07 -1.58 4.52
CA MET A 73 1.96 -0.35 5.30
C MET A 73 0.82 0.54 4.79
N MET A 74 0.65 0.66 3.46
CA MET A 74 -0.49 1.36 2.87
C MET A 74 -1.81 0.65 3.20
N ALA A 75 -1.85 -0.68 3.16
CA ALA A 75 -3.03 -1.44 3.56
C ALA A 75 -3.39 -1.24 5.04
N SER A 76 -2.39 -1.18 5.92
CA SER A 76 -2.57 -0.86 7.35
C SER A 76 -3.22 0.51 7.54
N LEU A 77 -2.71 1.54 6.85
CA LEU A 77 -3.25 2.90 6.92
C LEU A 77 -4.71 2.94 6.47
N LEU A 78 -5.04 2.27 5.36
CA LEU A 78 -6.41 2.22 4.83
C LEU A 78 -7.36 1.56 5.82
N LEU A 79 -7.01 0.40 6.39
CA LEU A 79 -7.84 -0.29 7.37
C LEU A 79 -8.01 0.52 8.66
N PHE A 80 -6.98 1.26 9.07
CA PHE A 80 -7.07 2.15 10.23
C PHE A 80 -8.09 3.27 10.01
N ILE A 81 -8.08 3.89 8.83
CA ILE A 81 -9.06 4.91 8.44
C ILE A 81 -10.48 4.32 8.41
N VAL A 82 -10.65 3.12 7.84
CA VAL A 82 -11.94 2.42 7.84
C VAL A 82 -12.43 2.16 9.26
N SER A 83 -11.54 1.76 10.17
CA SER A 83 -11.86 1.57 11.59
C SER A 83 -12.39 2.86 12.22
N ILE A 84 -11.70 3.99 12.01
CA ILE A 84 -12.12 5.31 12.51
C ILE A 84 -13.48 5.70 11.95
N PHE A 85 -13.69 5.56 10.64
CA PHE A 85 -15.00 5.86 10.04
C PHE A 85 -16.11 4.96 10.56
N GLY A 86 -15.81 3.69 10.87
CA GLY A 86 -16.75 2.78 11.53
C GLY A 86 -17.18 3.29 12.91
N VAL A 87 -16.23 3.69 13.75
CA VAL A 87 -16.53 4.26 15.09
C VAL A 87 -17.34 5.54 14.97
N ILE A 88 -16.95 6.46 14.07
CA ILE A 88 -17.69 7.70 13.83
C ILE A 88 -19.12 7.38 13.39
N THR A 89 -19.30 6.43 12.47
CA THR A 89 -20.62 6.01 11.97
C THR A 89 -21.47 5.44 13.11
N ALA A 90 -20.89 4.63 14.01
CA ALA A 90 -21.58 4.12 15.18
C ALA A 90 -22.02 5.23 16.15
N ILE A 91 -21.15 6.21 16.42
CA ILE A 91 -21.48 7.36 17.29
C ILE A 91 -22.58 8.23 16.66
N VAL A 92 -22.50 8.48 15.35
CA VAL A 92 -23.49 9.29 14.63
C VAL A 92 -24.87 8.60 14.61
N LEU A 93 -24.91 7.27 14.47
CA LEU A 93 -26.14 6.49 14.51
C LEU A 93 -26.92 6.70 15.82
N VAL A 94 -26.22 6.75 16.95
CA VAL A 94 -26.84 6.91 18.28
C VAL A 94 -27.14 8.38 18.60
N SER A 95 -26.22 9.29 18.25
CA SER A 95 -26.36 10.71 18.63
C SER A 95 -27.32 11.48 17.74
N ASN A 96 -27.29 11.28 16.42
CA ASN A 96 -28.05 12.06 15.44
C ASN A 96 -28.39 11.20 14.20
N PRO A 97 -29.32 10.24 14.31
CA PRO A 97 -29.66 9.32 13.22
C PRO A 97 -30.18 10.04 11.96
N SER A 98 -30.78 11.22 12.11
CA SER A 98 -31.25 12.06 11.00
C SER A 98 -30.12 12.54 10.08
N SER A 99 -28.91 12.72 10.61
CA SER A 99 -27.73 13.09 9.80
C SER A 99 -27.24 11.94 8.93
N LEU A 100 -27.28 10.72 9.48
CA LEU A 100 -26.99 9.49 8.73
C LEU A 100 -28.07 9.25 7.67
N GLY A 101 -29.34 9.48 8.01
CA GLY A 101 -30.50 9.44 7.11
C GLY A 101 -30.29 10.20 5.80
N ARG A 102 -29.69 11.40 5.88
CA ARG A 102 -29.41 12.24 4.69
C ARG A 102 -28.41 11.59 3.72
N LEU A 103 -27.40 10.89 4.23
CA LEU A 103 -26.39 10.21 3.42
C LEU A 103 -26.92 8.92 2.75
N PHE A 104 -27.93 8.29 3.34
CA PHE A 104 -28.59 7.10 2.77
C PHE A 104 -29.92 7.40 2.08
N THR A 105 -30.26 8.66 1.84
CA THR A 105 -31.43 9.04 1.02
C THR A 105 -31.59 8.23 -0.28
N PRO A 106 -30.52 7.85 -1.03
CA PRO A 106 -30.68 7.00 -2.21
C PRO A 106 -31.07 5.53 -1.91
N PHE A 107 -30.90 5.04 -0.68
CA PHE A 107 -31.26 3.67 -0.27
C PHE A 107 -32.70 3.55 0.28
N GLY A 108 -33.42 4.67 0.41
CA GLY A 108 -34.84 4.72 0.78
C GLY A 108 -35.11 4.86 2.29
N SER A 109 -36.26 5.46 2.63
CA SER A 109 -36.70 5.72 4.01
C SER A 109 -36.93 4.45 4.83
N TYR A 110 -37.42 3.38 4.18
CA TYR A 110 -37.69 2.10 4.83
C TYR A 110 -36.46 1.45 5.48
N VAL A 111 -35.29 1.58 4.85
CA VAL A 111 -34.04 1.04 5.40
C VAL A 111 -33.63 1.79 6.67
N MET A 112 -33.90 3.09 6.72
CA MET A 112 -33.59 3.93 7.88
C MET A 112 -34.49 3.66 9.07
N ASP A 113 -35.79 3.39 8.84
CA ASP A 113 -36.71 3.03 9.91
C ASP A 113 -36.33 1.69 10.56
N ILE A 114 -35.89 0.71 9.76
CA ILE A 114 -35.38 -0.57 10.27
C ILE A 114 -34.08 -0.37 11.06
N LEU A 115 -33.14 0.42 10.53
CA LEU A 115 -31.87 0.72 11.20
C LEU A 115 -32.10 1.43 12.54
N TYR A 116 -33.06 2.35 12.59
CA TYR A 116 -33.41 3.08 13.81
C TYR A 116 -34.09 2.18 14.84
N SER A 117 -35.03 1.33 14.40
CA SER A 117 -35.73 0.37 15.27
C SER A 117 -34.76 -0.57 16.01
N TYR A 118 -33.66 -0.95 15.36
CA TYR A 118 -32.63 -1.83 15.93
C TYR A 118 -31.28 -1.11 16.17
N ALA A 119 -31.29 0.20 16.41
CA ALA A 119 -30.08 1.03 16.46
C ALA A 119 -29.01 0.52 17.45
N VAL A 120 -29.42 -0.01 18.60
CA VAL A 120 -28.49 -0.55 19.62
C VAL A 120 -27.77 -1.80 19.10
N VAL A 121 -28.48 -2.68 18.39
CA VAL A 121 -27.89 -3.90 17.81
C VAL A 121 -26.88 -3.53 16.73
N TRP A 122 -27.25 -2.59 15.85
CA TRP A 122 -26.35 -2.08 14.81
C TRP A 122 -25.13 -1.38 15.39
N PHE A 123 -25.28 -0.61 16.47
CA PHE A 123 -24.17 0.04 17.16
C PHE A 123 -23.13 -0.98 17.66
N ILE A 124 -23.57 -2.02 18.36
CA ILE A 124 -22.68 -3.07 18.89
C ILE A 124 -21.97 -3.79 17.74
N LEU A 125 -22.71 -4.15 16.71
CA LEU A 125 -22.18 -4.86 15.54
C LEU A 125 -21.14 -4.04 14.77
N LEU A 126 -21.39 -2.73 14.59
CA LEU A 126 -20.42 -1.80 13.98
C LEU A 126 -19.15 -1.66 14.82
N LEU A 127 -19.26 -1.62 16.15
CA LEU A 127 -18.10 -1.59 17.03
C LEU A 127 -17.27 -2.87 16.93
N ILE A 128 -17.92 -4.04 16.87
CA ILE A 128 -17.23 -5.32 16.71
C ILE A 128 -16.45 -5.36 15.40
N PHE A 129 -17.07 -4.99 14.28
CA PHE A 129 -16.39 -4.95 12.98
C PHE A 129 -15.30 -3.90 12.89
N SER A 130 -15.49 -2.72 13.50
CA SER A 130 -14.43 -1.73 13.65
C SER A 130 -13.24 -2.29 14.44
N GLY A 131 -13.50 -3.00 15.54
CA GLY A 131 -12.45 -3.69 16.31
C GLY A 131 -11.65 -4.68 15.47
N PHE A 132 -12.31 -5.51 14.65
CA PHE A 132 -11.63 -6.42 13.74
C PHE A 132 -10.80 -5.69 12.66
N ALA A 133 -11.30 -4.58 12.12
CA ALA A 133 -10.55 -3.76 11.16
C ALA A 133 -9.29 -3.14 11.81
N MET A 134 -9.39 -2.69 13.06
CA MET A 134 -8.26 -2.20 13.86
C MET A 134 -7.20 -3.28 14.08
N VAL A 135 -7.63 -4.49 14.46
CA VAL A 135 -6.74 -5.65 14.64
C VAL A 135 -6.08 -6.05 13.32
N GLY A 136 -6.83 -6.02 12.21
CA GLY A 136 -6.31 -6.25 10.87
C GLY A 136 -5.26 -5.22 10.46
N SER A 137 -5.49 -3.94 10.78
CA SER A 137 -4.53 -2.86 10.55
C SER A 137 -3.23 -3.06 11.34
N TYR A 138 -3.34 -3.45 12.62
CA TYR A 138 -2.18 -3.77 13.46
C TYR A 138 -1.37 -4.95 12.89
N SER A 139 -2.05 -5.98 12.40
CA SER A 139 -1.41 -7.12 11.75
C SER A 139 -0.64 -6.72 10.48
N CYS A 140 -1.23 -5.87 9.63
CA CYS A 140 -0.57 -5.32 8.45
C CYS A 140 0.68 -4.51 8.80
N TYR A 141 0.64 -3.72 9.88
CA TYR A 141 1.79 -2.94 10.34
C TYR A 141 2.94 -3.84 10.81
N ARG A 142 2.62 -4.91 11.57
CA ARG A 142 3.60 -5.88 12.07
C ARG A 142 4.02 -6.93 11.04
N LYS A 143 3.40 -6.95 9.86
CA LYS A 143 3.57 -7.97 8.80
C LYS A 143 3.31 -9.41 9.26
N LYS A 144 2.53 -9.61 10.34
CA LYS A 144 2.24 -10.92 10.93
C LYS A 144 0.96 -10.88 11.78
N PRO A 145 0.09 -11.93 11.74
CA PRO A 145 -0.10 -12.95 10.71
C PRO A 145 -1.08 -12.52 9.60
N MET A 146 -0.87 -12.97 8.36
CA MET A 146 -1.68 -12.57 7.18
C MET A 146 -3.17 -12.91 7.31
N ILE A 147 -3.52 -14.03 7.95
CA ILE A 147 -4.92 -14.43 8.13
C ILE A 147 -5.68 -13.36 8.90
N LEU A 148 -5.05 -12.78 9.92
CA LEU A 148 -5.67 -11.77 10.77
C LEU A 148 -5.91 -10.46 10.02
N SER A 149 -5.01 -10.07 9.09
CA SER A 149 -5.24 -8.90 8.24
C SER A 149 -6.33 -9.14 7.20
N LEU A 150 -6.44 -10.36 6.69
CA LEU A 150 -7.47 -10.74 5.72
C LEU A 150 -8.86 -10.74 6.36
N VAL A 151 -9.02 -11.33 7.55
CA VAL A 151 -10.27 -11.26 8.32
C VAL A 151 -10.63 -9.82 8.64
N GLY A 152 -9.66 -9.01 9.10
CA GLY A 152 -9.90 -7.60 9.37
C GLY A 152 -10.36 -6.80 8.14
N ALA A 153 -9.81 -7.09 6.96
CA ALA A 153 -10.23 -6.46 5.71
C ALA A 153 -11.63 -6.91 5.25
N VAL A 154 -11.98 -8.19 5.45
CA VAL A 154 -13.34 -8.68 5.14
C VAL A 154 -14.37 -8.08 6.09
N CYS A 155 -14.08 -8.07 7.40
CA CYS A 155 -14.94 -7.41 8.39
C CYS A 155 -15.07 -5.91 8.11
N GLY A 156 -14.00 -5.26 7.65
CA GLY A 156 -13.98 -3.84 7.27
C GLY A 156 -14.98 -3.47 6.16
N ILE A 157 -15.35 -4.42 5.28
CA ILE A 157 -16.36 -4.20 4.22
C ILE A 157 -17.74 -3.99 4.87
N PHE A 158 -18.03 -4.71 5.95
CA PHE A 158 -19.32 -4.68 6.63
C PHE A 158 -19.46 -3.52 7.62
N THR A 159 -18.41 -2.75 7.87
CA THR A 159 -18.47 -1.60 8.80
C THR A 159 -19.27 -0.43 8.23
N PHE A 160 -19.63 -0.43 6.93
CA PHE A 160 -20.40 0.62 6.24
C PHE A 160 -19.99 2.06 6.62
N GLY A 161 -18.71 2.28 6.95
CA GLY A 161 -18.21 3.55 7.47
C GLY A 161 -18.34 4.63 6.40
N LEU A 162 -19.08 5.71 6.69
CA LEU A 162 -19.47 6.70 5.66
C LEU A 162 -20.12 6.04 4.42
N VAL A 163 -20.91 4.99 4.64
CA VAL A 163 -21.79 4.26 3.70
C VAL A 163 -21.09 3.57 2.53
N ILE A 164 -20.43 4.35 1.68
CA ILE A 164 -19.86 3.94 0.39
C ILE A 164 -18.33 3.93 0.48
N ILE A 165 -17.76 4.88 1.22
CA ILE A 165 -16.30 5.10 1.27
C ILE A 165 -15.61 3.93 2.00
N GLY A 166 -16.14 3.53 3.16
CA GLY A 166 -15.58 2.44 3.96
C GLY A 166 -15.41 1.13 3.19
N PRO A 167 -16.47 0.59 2.56
CA PRO A 167 -16.39 -0.64 1.77
C PRO A 167 -15.35 -0.56 0.64
N ILE A 168 -15.32 0.55 -0.12
CA ILE A 168 -14.36 0.73 -1.22
C ILE A 168 -12.93 0.69 -0.71
N LEU A 169 -12.64 1.43 0.37
CA LEU A 169 -11.30 1.42 0.99
C LEU A 169 -10.92 0.02 1.49
N SER A 170 -11.87 -0.72 2.06
CA SER A 170 -11.62 -2.08 2.55
C SER A 170 -11.32 -3.06 1.42
N VAL A 171 -12.00 -2.94 0.27
CA VAL A 171 -11.72 -3.75 -0.93
C VAL A 171 -10.34 -3.43 -1.49
N ILE A 172 -9.95 -2.15 -1.57
CA ILE A 172 -8.61 -1.74 -2.00
C ILE A 172 -7.55 -2.29 -1.04
N ALA A 173 -7.79 -2.19 0.27
CA ALA A 173 -6.88 -2.75 1.28
C ALA A 173 -6.74 -4.27 1.14
N LEU A 174 -7.85 -4.98 0.90
CA LEU A 174 -7.85 -6.42 0.65
C LEU A 174 -7.03 -6.80 -0.58
N PHE A 175 -7.18 -6.07 -1.68
CA PHE A 175 -6.37 -6.28 -2.88
C PHE A 175 -4.88 -6.08 -2.62
N LEU A 176 -4.51 -5.03 -1.87
CA LEU A 176 -3.13 -4.78 -1.47
C LEU A 176 -2.56 -5.89 -0.57
N ILE A 177 -3.35 -6.40 0.38
CA ILE A 177 -2.95 -7.51 1.26
C ILE A 177 -2.67 -8.76 0.44
N ILE A 178 -3.55 -9.12 -0.51
CA ILE A 178 -3.37 -10.29 -1.39
C ILE A 178 -2.13 -10.11 -2.28
N SER A 179 -1.96 -8.92 -2.88
CA SER A 179 -0.80 -8.62 -3.73
C SER A 179 0.54 -8.63 -2.97
N SER A 180 0.51 -8.42 -1.65
CA SER A 180 1.69 -8.42 -0.77
C SER A 180 1.86 -9.72 0.02
N ARG A 181 1.19 -10.81 -0.37
CA ARG A 181 1.27 -12.14 0.29
C ARG A 181 2.72 -12.57 0.61
N ASN A 182 3.62 -12.43 -0.36
CA ASN A 182 5.02 -12.81 -0.21
C ASN A 182 5.73 -12.05 0.93
N GLU A 183 5.32 -10.82 1.22
CA GLU A 183 5.92 -10.00 2.30
C GLU A 183 5.47 -10.42 3.69
N PHE A 184 4.27 -11.01 3.81
CA PHE A 184 3.80 -11.59 5.06
C PHE A 184 4.43 -12.97 5.33
N GLU A 185 4.61 -13.79 4.30
CA GLU A 185 5.24 -15.12 4.41
C GLU A 185 6.76 -15.01 4.65
N ASN A 186 7.47 -14.17 3.90
CA ASN A 186 8.93 -14.00 4.04
C ASN A 186 9.33 -13.36 5.37
N GLY A 187 8.48 -12.51 5.96
CA GLY A 187 8.73 -11.91 7.26
C GLY A 187 8.74 -12.92 8.41
N LEU A 188 8.11 -14.09 8.25
CA LEU A 188 7.99 -15.13 9.27
C LEU A 188 9.10 -16.18 9.21
N TYR A 189 9.39 -16.72 8.03
CA TYR A 189 10.21 -17.93 7.92
C TYR A 189 11.46 -17.80 7.05
N GLY A 190 11.65 -16.65 6.39
CA GLY A 190 12.54 -16.62 5.23
C GLY A 190 11.99 -17.52 4.12
N LYS A 191 12.26 -17.19 2.87
CA LYS A 191 11.69 -17.93 1.73
C LYS A 191 12.09 -19.41 1.79
N GLU A 192 11.13 -20.32 1.90
CA GLU A 192 11.35 -21.76 1.68
C GLU A 192 11.07 -22.08 0.20
N PHE A 193 12.05 -22.73 -0.45
CA PHE A 193 11.95 -23.25 -1.82
C PHE A 193 11.65 -24.75 -1.80
#